data_AF-A0A8H4V050-F1
#
_entry.id   AF-A0A8H4V050-F1
#
_cell.length_a   1.000
_cell.length_b   1.000
_cell.length_c   1.000
_cell.angle_alpha   90.00
_cell.angle_beta   90.00
_cell.angle_gamma   90.00
#
_symmetry.space_group_name_H-M   'P 1'
#
loop_
_entity.id
_entity.type
_entity.pdbx_description
1 polymer ?
#
loop_
_entity_poly.entity_id
_entity_poly.type
_entity_poly.pdbx_seq_one_letter_code
_entity_poly.pdbx_strand_id
1 'polypeptide(L)'
;MKSRAEATERAKERVEAGHDAKKDFFYYLLNAKDPETGEGLSMKELWGEANVLMVAGSDTTSTSIVATLFYLVRHTEAMEKLKKEVRSSFTDVEQIVSGPQINDLTYLKACIDEAMRLSPAVPGSI
;
A
#
# COMPACT_ATOMS: atom_id res chain seq x y z
N MET A 1 15.78 18.19 6.36
CA MET A 1 15.54 18.78 7.70
C MET A 1 14.16 19.43 7.86
N LYS A 2 13.54 19.99 6.80
CA LYS A 2 12.16 20.53 6.87
C LYS A 2 11.05 19.46 7.02
N SER A 3 11.23 18.27 6.44
CA SER A 3 10.19 17.22 6.44
C SER A 3 9.80 16.70 7.83
N ARG A 4 10.75 16.59 8.77
CA ARG A 4 10.46 16.13 10.14
C ARG A 4 9.61 17.14 10.91
N ALA A 5 9.90 18.44 10.76
CA ALA A 5 9.13 19.49 11.42
C ALA A 5 7.69 19.52 10.88
N GLU A 6 7.54 19.51 9.55
CA GLU A 6 6.22 19.51 8.89
C GLU A 6 5.38 18.28 9.25
N ALA A 7 5.99 17.10 9.28
CA ALA A 7 5.27 15.88 9.63
C ALA A 7 4.91 15.81 11.13
N THR A 8 5.67 16.47 12.01
CA THR A 8 5.32 16.63 13.43
C THR A 8 4.14 17.58 13.61
N GLU A 9 4.11 18.69 12.87
CA GLU A 9 2.97 19.61 12.91
C GLU A 9 1.69 18.94 12.40
N ARG A 10 1.74 18.23 11.26
CA ARG A 10 0.59 17.45 10.76
C ARG A 10 0.12 16.36 11.73
N ALA A 11 1.04 15.74 12.46
CA ALA A 11 0.68 14.76 13.48
C ALA A 11 -0.07 15.42 14.63
N LYS A 12 0.37 16.60 15.09
CA LYS A 12 -0.34 17.38 16.13
C LYS A 12 -1.74 17.80 15.66
N GLU A 13 -1.86 18.36 14.46
CA GLU A 13 -3.16 18.73 13.88
C GLU A 13 -4.14 17.55 13.87
N ARG A 14 -3.64 16.34 13.54
CA ARG A 14 -4.44 15.11 13.56
C ARG A 14 -4.82 14.67 14.98
N VAL A 15 -3.94 14.86 15.96
CA VAL A 15 -4.26 14.59 17.37
C VAL A 15 -5.34 15.55 17.87
N GLU A 16 -5.22 16.84 17.55
CA GLU A 16 -6.19 17.87 17.94
C GLU A 16 -7.57 17.65 17.27
N ALA A 17 -7.58 17.19 16.01
CA ALA A 17 -8.81 16.86 15.30
C ALA A 17 -9.53 15.61 15.85
N GLY A 18 -8.86 14.76 16.63
CA GLY A 18 -9.46 13.59 17.28
C GLY A 18 -10.27 12.71 16.31
N HIS A 19 -11.58 12.56 16.58
CA HIS A 19 -12.48 11.73 15.76
C HIS A 19 -12.88 12.37 14.42
N ASP A 20 -12.67 13.67 14.25
CA ASP A 20 -12.94 14.40 13.00
C ASP A 20 -11.76 14.29 12.01
N ALA A 21 -10.65 13.68 12.43
CA ALA A 21 -9.50 13.43 11.57
C ALA A 21 -9.81 12.43 10.43
N LYS A 22 -9.07 12.53 9.33
CA LYS A 22 -9.14 11.58 8.21
C LYS A 22 -8.90 10.14 8.71
N LYS A 23 -9.85 9.25 8.44
CA LYS A 23 -9.78 7.83 8.75
C LYS A 23 -8.80 7.09 7.84
N ASP A 24 -7.51 7.22 8.13
CA ASP A 24 -6.44 6.43 7.53
C ASP A 24 -5.71 5.60 8.61
N PHE A 25 -4.63 4.89 8.24
CA PHE A 25 -3.90 4.04 9.19
C PHE A 25 -3.43 4.81 10.44
N PHE A 26 -3.06 6.08 10.29
CA PHE A 26 -2.59 6.90 11.41
C PHE A 26 -3.72 7.21 12.39
N TYR A 27 -4.94 7.45 11.88
CA TYR A 27 -6.13 7.58 12.73
C TYR A 27 -6.37 6.32 13.57
N TYR A 28 -6.24 5.14 12.98
CA TYR A 28 -6.44 3.90 13.72
C TYR A 28 -5.32 3.63 14.73
N LEU A 29 -4.06 3.94 14.40
CA LEU A 29 -2.94 3.85 15.35
C LEU A 29 -3.10 4.83 16.52
N LEU A 30 -3.53 6.07 16.25
CA LEU A 30 -3.74 7.09 17.27
C LEU A 30 -4.83 6.71 18.28
N ASN A 31 -5.88 6.05 17.80
CA ASN A 31 -7.03 5.64 18.61
C ASN A 31 -6.93 4.19 19.12
N ALA A 32 -5.85 3.47 18.78
CA ALA A 32 -5.62 2.12 19.25
C ALA A 32 -5.34 2.11 20.76
N LYS A 33 -5.91 1.13 21.45
CA LYS A 33 -5.65 0.87 22.86
C LYS A 33 -5.26 -0.58 23.04
N ASP A 34 -4.27 -0.81 23.89
CA ASP A 34 -3.89 -2.13 24.34
C ASP A 34 -5.09 -2.79 25.06
N PRO A 35 -5.53 -4.00 24.67
CA PRO A 35 -6.68 -4.67 25.29
C PRO A 35 -6.48 -5.08 26.75
N GLU A 36 -5.23 -5.27 27.19
CA GLU A 36 -4.87 -5.71 28.54
C GLU A 36 -4.62 -4.51 29.47
N THR A 37 -3.91 -3.49 28.99
CA THR A 37 -3.54 -2.31 29.81
C THR A 37 -4.47 -1.12 29.62
N GLY A 38 -5.19 -1.04 28.51
CA GLY A 38 -6.02 0.11 28.12
C GLY A 38 -5.22 1.32 27.64
N GLU A 39 -3.89 1.22 27.58
CA GLU A 39 -3.00 2.32 27.19
C GLU A 39 -2.96 2.49 25.66
N GLY A 40 -2.83 3.74 25.22
CA GLY A 40 -2.61 4.06 23.81
C GLY A 40 -1.12 4.19 23.48
N LEU A 41 -0.80 4.21 22.18
CA LEU A 41 0.58 4.41 21.72
C LEU A 41 1.08 5.82 22.07
N SER A 42 2.29 5.93 22.61
CA SER A 42 2.97 7.21 22.78
C SER A 42 3.31 7.83 21.42
N MET A 43 3.54 9.15 21.38
CA MET A 43 3.99 9.82 20.16
C MET A 43 5.28 9.21 19.59
N LYS A 44 6.19 8.72 20.44
CA LYS A 44 7.43 8.07 19.98
C LYS A 44 7.16 6.74 19.31
N GLU A 45 6.23 5.95 19.84
CA GLU A 45 5.82 4.66 19.26
C GLU A 45 5.04 4.88 17.96
N LEU A 46 4.10 5.81 17.93
CA LEU A 46 3.38 6.20 16.71
C LEU A 46 4.34 6.59 15.58
N TRP A 47 5.39 7.35 15.91
CA TRP A 47 6.46 7.67 14.96
C TRP A 47 7.25 6.44 14.51
N GLY A 48 7.55 5.52 15.42
CA GLY A 48 8.21 4.26 15.10
C GLY A 48 7.38 3.45 14.10
N GLU A 49 6.12 3.19 14.43
CA GLU A 49 5.20 2.41 13.60
C GLU A 49 4.96 3.05 12.23
N ALA A 50 4.76 4.38 12.19
CA ALA A 50 4.62 5.09 10.92
C ALA A 50 5.85 4.94 10.02
N ASN A 51 7.07 4.99 10.59
CA ASN A 51 8.30 4.79 9.81
C ASN A 51 8.42 3.35 9.31
N VAL A 52 8.12 2.35 10.15
CA VAL A 52 8.14 0.94 9.75
C VAL A 52 7.18 0.69 8.60
N LEU A 53 5.94 1.16 8.71
CA LEU A 53 4.92 1.02 7.67
C LEU A 53 5.33 1.69 6.37
N MET A 54 5.88 2.91 6.43
CA MET A 54 6.34 3.61 5.23
C MET A 54 7.46 2.85 4.54
N VAL A 55 8.48 2.40 5.27
CA VAL A 55 9.62 1.69 4.67
C VAL A 55 9.19 0.32 4.13
N ALA A 56 8.51 -0.48 4.94
CA ALA A 56 8.08 -1.83 4.57
C ALA A 56 7.11 -1.81 3.38
N GLY A 57 6.22 -0.81 3.30
CA GLY A 57 5.25 -0.68 2.22
C GLY A 57 5.82 -0.06 0.93
N SER A 58 6.77 0.87 1.04
CA SER A 58 7.29 1.59 -0.13
C SER A 58 8.21 0.71 -0.97
N ASP A 59 9.25 0.15 -0.36
CA ASP A 59 10.27 -0.58 -1.09
C ASP A 59 9.68 -1.86 -1.69
N THR A 60 8.92 -2.63 -0.90
CA THR A 60 8.35 -3.91 -1.36
C THR A 60 7.34 -3.74 -2.50
N THR A 61 6.46 -2.75 -2.40
CA THR A 61 5.48 -2.44 -3.44
C THR A 61 6.16 -1.93 -4.70
N SER A 62 7.14 -1.03 -4.58
CA SER A 62 7.88 -0.49 -5.74
C SER A 62 8.60 -1.59 -6.51
N THR A 63 9.28 -2.51 -5.82
CA THR A 63 9.95 -3.65 -6.43
C THR A 63 8.97 -4.57 -7.14
N SER A 64 7.82 -4.86 -6.52
CA SER A 64 6.79 -5.72 -7.11
C SER A 64 6.19 -5.12 -8.39
N ILE A 65 5.93 -3.81 -8.40
CA ILE A 65 5.43 -3.09 -9.58
C ILE A 65 6.47 -3.12 -10.71
N VAL A 66 7.74 -2.79 -10.39
CA VAL A 66 8.82 -2.77 -11.37
C VAL A 66 9.04 -4.16 -11.98
N ALA A 67 9.04 -5.21 -11.16
CA ALA A 67 9.16 -6.59 -11.63
C ALA A 67 8.00 -6.97 -12.56
N THR A 68 6.76 -6.65 -12.16
CA THR A 68 5.56 -6.93 -12.96
C THR A 68 5.65 -6.27 -14.33
N LEU A 69 5.99 -4.98 -14.37
CA LEU A 69 6.18 -4.25 -15.63
C LEU A 69 7.33 -4.81 -16.45
N PHE A 70 8.47 -5.12 -15.83
CA PHE A 70 9.65 -5.67 -16.50
C PHE A 70 9.35 -6.96 -17.26
N TYR A 71 8.60 -7.88 -16.65
CA TYR A 71 8.21 -9.14 -17.30
C TYR A 71 7.14 -8.92 -18.35
N LEU A 72 6.11 -8.11 -18.09
CA LEU A 72 5.04 -7.87 -19.05
C LEU A 72 5.55 -7.26 -20.36
N VAL A 73 6.44 -6.26 -20.30
CA VAL A 73 6.97 -5.62 -21.53
C VAL A 73 7.84 -6.56 -22.37
N ARG A 74 8.31 -7.68 -21.80
CA ARG A 74 9.11 -8.71 -22.49
C ARG A 74 8.28 -9.90 -22.98
N HIS A 75 7.05 -10.03 -22.52
CA HIS A 75 6.12 -11.11 -22.88
C HIS A 75 4.86 -10.50 -23.46
N THR A 76 4.93 -10.13 -24.74
CA THR A 76 3.86 -9.40 -25.44
C THR A 76 2.52 -10.11 -25.42
N GLU A 77 2.50 -11.45 -25.49
CA GLU A 77 1.27 -12.24 -25.37
C GLU A 77 0.58 -12.04 -24.01
N ALA A 78 1.35 -12.10 -22.91
CA ALA A 78 0.83 -11.86 -21.57
C ALA A 78 0.36 -10.40 -21.41
N MET A 79 1.12 -9.44 -21.95
CA MET A 79 0.73 -8.02 -21.94
C MET A 79 -0.61 -7.79 -22.67
N GLU A 80 -0.79 -8.36 -23.86
CA GLU A 80 -2.03 -8.18 -24.61
C GLU A 80 -3.23 -8.85 -23.93
N LYS A 81 -3.03 -10.03 -23.33
CA LYS A 81 -4.06 -10.69 -22.54
C LYS A 81 -4.48 -9.87 -21.31
N LEU A 82 -3.52 -9.33 -20.57
CA LEU A 82 -3.78 -8.47 -19.42
C LEU A 82 -4.47 -7.16 -19.83
N LYS A 83 -3.99 -6.53 -20.91
CA LYS A 83 -4.59 -5.32 -21.45
C LYS A 83 -6.05 -5.56 -21.83
N LYS A 84 -6.35 -6.69 -22.49
CA LYS A 84 -7.73 -7.07 -22.82
C LYS A 84 -8.59 -7.21 -21.58
N GLU A 85 -8.13 -7.93 -20.55
CA GLU A 85 -8.86 -8.10 -19.29
C GLU A 85 -9.19 -6.72 -18.68
N VAL A 86 -8.18 -5.89 -18.42
CA VAL A 86 -8.35 -4.56 -17.79
C VAL A 86 -9.27 -3.65 -18.63
N ARG A 87 -9.04 -3.56 -19.94
CA ARG A 87 -9.81 -2.65 -20.83
C ARG A 87 -11.24 -3.13 -21.08
N SER A 88 -11.51 -4.41 -20.94
CA SER A 88 -12.88 -4.94 -21.00
C SER A 88 -13.65 -4.75 -19.69
N SER A 89 -12.94 -4.60 -18.57
CA SER A 89 -13.56 -4.46 -17.26
C SER A 89 -13.94 -3.04 -16.90
N PHE A 90 -13.35 -2.00 -17.48
CA PHE A 90 -13.64 -0.59 -17.14
C PHE A 90 -13.86 0.26 -18.39
N THR A 91 -14.82 1.18 -18.31
CA THR A 91 -15.12 2.12 -19.40
C THR A 91 -14.43 3.47 -19.23
N ASP A 92 -14.01 3.80 -18.00
CA ASP A 92 -13.34 5.05 -17.65
C ASP A 92 -12.25 4.82 -16.59
N VAL A 93 -11.24 5.67 -16.56
CA VAL A 93 -10.12 5.56 -15.60
C VAL A 93 -10.58 5.82 -14.16
N GLU A 94 -11.55 6.68 -13.94
CA GLU A 94 -12.08 7.03 -12.62
C GLU A 94 -12.89 5.88 -11.99
N GLN A 95 -13.23 4.85 -12.78
CA GLN A 95 -13.86 3.63 -12.26
C GLN A 95 -12.85 2.66 -11.63
N ILE A 96 -11.55 2.86 -11.86
CA ILE A 96 -10.50 2.00 -11.34
C ILE A 96 -10.24 2.38 -9.88
N VAL A 97 -11.10 1.87 -9.01
CA VAL A 97 -11.04 2.05 -7.56
C VAL A 97 -10.98 0.71 -6.84
N SER A 98 -10.54 0.72 -5.58
CA SER A 98 -10.57 -0.48 -4.74
C SER A 98 -12.00 -1.00 -4.61
N GLY A 99 -12.20 -2.29 -4.86
CA GLY A 99 -13.52 -2.92 -4.81
C GLY A 99 -13.57 -4.26 -5.53
N PRO A 100 -14.75 -4.90 -5.61
CA PRO A 100 -14.90 -6.22 -6.22
C PRO A 100 -14.41 -6.28 -7.66
N GLN A 101 -14.72 -5.25 -8.47
CA GLN A 101 -14.41 -5.24 -9.90
C GLN A 101 -12.91 -5.32 -10.21
N ILE A 102 -12.05 -4.65 -9.44
CA ILE A 102 -10.59 -4.78 -9.59
C ILE A 102 -10.07 -6.09 -9.00
N ASN A 103 -10.71 -6.58 -7.92
CA ASN A 103 -10.35 -7.86 -7.29
C ASN A 103 -10.68 -9.08 -8.17
N ASP A 104 -11.66 -8.95 -9.06
CA ASP A 104 -12.09 -10.01 -9.99
C ASP A 104 -11.15 -10.15 -11.21
N LEU A 105 -10.19 -9.23 -11.40
CA LEU A 105 -9.18 -9.30 -12.46
C LEU A 105 -8.16 -10.41 -12.17
N THR A 106 -8.57 -11.63 -12.49
CA THR A 106 -7.83 -12.84 -12.14
C THR A 106 -6.47 -12.90 -12.85
N TYR A 107 -6.39 -12.45 -14.11
CA TYR A 107 -5.14 -12.47 -14.86
C TYR A 107 -4.17 -11.37 -14.40
N LEU A 108 -4.67 -10.17 -14.07
CA LEU A 108 -3.87 -9.14 -13.39
C LEU A 108 -3.23 -9.69 -12.11
N LYS A 109 -4.03 -10.34 -11.26
CA LYS A 109 -3.51 -10.97 -10.04
C LYS A 109 -2.45 -12.03 -10.35
N ALA A 110 -2.69 -12.89 -11.33
CA ALA A 110 -1.72 -13.90 -11.75
C ALA A 110 -0.40 -13.30 -12.26
N CYS A 111 -0.44 -12.17 -13.00
CA CYS A 111 0.76 -11.48 -13.45
C CYS A 111 1.58 -10.91 -12.28
N ILE A 112 0.92 -10.34 -11.27
CA ILE A 112 1.58 -9.81 -10.07
C ILE A 112 2.18 -10.96 -9.25
N ASP A 113 1.41 -12.03 -9.02
CA ASP A 113 1.86 -13.21 -8.29
C ASP A 113 3.08 -13.87 -8.96
N GLU A 114 3.06 -14.00 -10.29
CA GLU A 114 4.18 -14.59 -11.04
C GLU A 114 5.42 -13.69 -11.03
N ALA A 115 5.23 -12.37 -11.11
CA ALA A 115 6.34 -11.43 -10.98
C ALA A 115 6.99 -11.52 -9.59
N MET A 116 6.18 -11.62 -8.52
CA MET A 116 6.69 -11.82 -7.16
C MET A 116 7.33 -13.20 -6.96
N ARG A 117 6.88 -14.24 -7.67
CA ARG A 117 7.53 -15.56 -7.66
C ARG A 117 8.92 -15.52 -8.28
N LEU A 118 9.09 -14.78 -9.37
CA LEU A 118 10.35 -14.66 -10.11
C LEU A 118 11.32 -13.64 -9.51
N SER A 119 10.78 -12.56 -8.95
CA SER A 119 11.52 -11.43 -8.39
C SER A 119 10.87 -11.00 -7.07
N PRO A 120 11.04 -11.78 -5.99
CA PRO A 120 10.44 -11.46 -4.70
C PRO A 120 11.03 -10.16 -4.14
N ALA A 121 10.17 -9.28 -3.66
CA ALA A 121 10.60 -7.97 -3.16
C ALA A 121 11.41 -8.05 -1.86
N VAL A 122 11.19 -9.11 -1.09
CA VAL A 122 12.03 -9.48 0.05
C VAL A 122 12.62 -10.85 -0.27
N PRO A 123 13.95 -10.99 -0.34
CA PRO A 123 14.57 -12.31 -0.45
C PRO A 123 14.11 -13.16 0.73
N GLY A 124 13.48 -14.30 0.47
CA GLY A 124 13.16 -15.24 1.54
C GLY A 124 14.44 -15.62 2.28
N SER A 125 14.41 -15.59 3.61
CA SER A 125 15.42 -16.27 4.42
C SER A 125 15.38 -17.75 4.05
N ILE A 126 16.38 -18.18 3.28
CA ILE A 126 16.78 -19.59 3.21
C ILE A 126 17.49 -19.93 4.52
#